data_AF-A0AAN9PAH1-F1
#
_entry.id   AF-A0AAN9PAH1-F1
#
_cell.length_a   1.000
_cell.length_b   1.000
_cell.length_c   1.000
_cell.angle_alpha   90.00
_cell.angle_beta   90.00
_cell.angle_gamma   90.00
#
_symmetry.space_group_name_H-M   'P 1'
#
loop_
_entity.id
_entity.type
_entity.pdbx_description
1 polymer ?
#
loop_
_entity_poly.entity_id
_entity_poly.type
_entity_poly.pdbx_seq_one_letter_code
_entity_poly.pdbx_strand_id
1 'polypeptide(L)'
;MQSGKFGKLNKRVAFPETLNLSPYMSDAGDGFDIYKLYAVVVHIDMLNASYFGHYIYYIKDFQGNWYMIDDCQVANVELEDINQ
;
A
#
# COMPACT_ATOMS: atom_id res chain seq x y z
N MET A 1 15.89 -5.02 30.40
CA MET A 1 15.85 -4.36 29.07
C MET A 1 14.41 -3.91 28.85
N GLN A 2 14.16 -2.62 28.65
CA GLN A 2 12.80 -2.10 28.49
C GLN A 2 12.23 -2.63 27.16
N SER A 3 11.31 -3.59 27.25
CA SER A 3 10.50 -4.05 26.13
C SER A 3 9.49 -2.96 25.78
N GLY A 4 9.88 -1.99 24.96
CA GLY A 4 8.96 -1.01 24.41
C GLY A 4 7.83 -1.72 23.66
N LYS A 5 6.57 -1.40 23.99
CA LYS A 5 5.37 -1.85 23.27
C LYS A 5 5.31 -1.25 21.86
N PHE A 6 6.20 -1.65 20.96
CA PHE A 6 6.10 -1.30 19.54
C PHE A 6 5.22 -2.33 18.83
N GLY A 7 3.91 -2.30 19.10
CA GLY A 7 2.94 -3.13 18.39
C GLY A 7 2.68 -2.58 16.99
N LYS A 8 2.45 -3.45 16.01
CA LYS A 8 2.04 -3.00 14.66
C LYS A 8 0.68 -2.30 14.71
N LEU A 9 0.56 -1.17 14.01
CA LEU A 9 -0.70 -0.45 13.85
C LEU A 9 -1.57 -1.16 12.81
N ASN A 10 -2.43 -2.06 13.25
CA ASN A 10 -3.33 -2.83 12.38
C ASN A 10 -4.67 -2.11 12.09
N LYS A 11 -4.68 -0.77 12.14
CA LYS A 11 -5.87 0.02 11.77
C LYS A 11 -6.03 0.00 10.26
N ARG A 12 -7.24 -0.30 9.78
CA ARG A 12 -7.58 -0.18 8.36
C ARG A 12 -7.38 1.25 7.86
N VAL A 13 -6.63 1.39 6.77
CA VAL A 13 -6.42 2.66 6.07
C VAL A 13 -6.89 2.46 4.64
N ALA A 14 -7.95 3.17 4.26
CA ALA A 14 -8.38 3.23 2.87
C ALA A 14 -7.51 4.25 2.11
N PHE A 15 -7.13 3.91 0.89
CA PHE A 15 -6.36 4.79 0.00
C PHE A 15 -7.00 4.80 -1.39
N PRO A 16 -6.98 5.94 -2.10
CA PRO A 16 -7.55 6.03 -3.43
C PRO A 16 -6.56 5.52 -4.49
N GLU A 17 -7.08 5.04 -5.62
CA GLU A 17 -6.25 4.75 -6.79
C GLU A 17 -5.70 6.04 -7.42
N THR A 18 -6.48 7.12 -7.40
CA THR A 18 -6.06 8.45 -7.85
C THR A 18 -5.98 9.38 -6.66
N LEU A 19 -4.78 9.84 -6.35
CA LEU A 19 -4.50 10.75 -5.24
C LEU A 19 -4.35 12.18 -5.77
N ASN A 20 -5.22 13.07 -5.30
CA ASN A 20 -5.11 14.50 -5.55
C ASN A 20 -4.38 15.17 -4.38
N LEU A 21 -3.14 15.63 -4.62
CA LEU A 21 -2.34 16.32 -3.60
C LEU A 21 -2.57 17.84 -3.57
N SER A 22 -3.22 18.45 -4.58
CA SER A 22 -3.39 19.91 -4.65
C SER A 22 -3.94 20.57 -3.37
N PRO A 23 -4.90 19.98 -2.63
CA PRO A 23 -5.37 20.57 -1.36
C PRO A 23 -4.33 20.67 -0.25
N TYR A 24 -3.21 19.97 -0.39
CA TYR A 24 -2.15 19.85 0.63
C TYR A 24 -0.86 20.59 0.23
N MET A 25 -0.82 21.24 -0.94
CA MET A 25 0.34 21.99 -1.44
C MET A 25 0.29 23.45 -0.97
N SER A 26 1.46 24.07 -0.80
CA SER A 26 1.56 25.48 -0.38
C SER A 26 1.17 26.45 -1.50
N ASP A 27 1.52 26.10 -2.74
CA ASP A 27 1.20 26.87 -3.92
C ASP A 27 -0.07 26.33 -4.58
N ALA A 28 -0.77 27.20 -5.31
CA ALA A 28 -1.91 26.76 -6.10
C ALA A 28 -1.44 25.71 -7.12
N GLY A 29 -1.95 24.49 -7.00
CA GLY A 29 -1.59 23.37 -7.85
C GLY A 29 -1.74 23.71 -9.33
N ASP A 30 -0.71 23.35 -10.11
CA ASP A 30 -0.64 23.57 -11.56
C ASP A 30 -1.30 22.43 -12.37
N GLY A 31 -1.94 21.49 -11.67
CA GLY A 31 -2.57 20.31 -12.25
C GLY A 31 -1.65 19.08 -12.33
N PHE A 32 -0.38 19.19 -11.94
CA PHE A 32 0.56 18.05 -11.88
C PHE A 32 0.54 17.31 -10.52
N ASP A 33 -0.30 17.72 -9.58
CA ASP A 33 -0.41 17.10 -8.25
C ASP A 33 -1.33 15.86 -8.21
N ILE A 34 -1.68 15.31 -9.37
CA ILE A 34 -2.53 14.12 -9.49
C ILE A 34 -1.66 12.88 -9.71
N TYR A 35 -1.68 11.97 -8.73
CA TYR A 35 -0.88 10.75 -8.73
C TYR A 35 -1.78 9.52 -8.91
N LYS A 36 -1.28 8.53 -9.66
CA LYS A 36 -1.92 7.22 -9.79
C LYS A 36 -1.16 6.18 -8.98
N LEU A 37 -1.89 5.39 -8.21
CA LEU A 37 -1.34 4.28 -7.43
C LEU A 37 -0.74 3.25 -8.40
N TYR A 38 0.56 3.00 -8.20
CA TYR A 38 1.33 2.07 -9.03
C TYR A 38 1.56 0.73 -8.33
N ALA A 39 1.85 0.77 -7.02
CA ALA A 39 2.11 -0.42 -6.24
C ALA A 39 1.73 -0.22 -4.77
N VAL A 40 1.45 -1.32 -4.08
CA VAL A 40 1.21 -1.41 -2.64
C VAL A 40 2.14 -2.46 -2.06
N VAL A 41 2.89 -2.11 -1.01
CA VAL A 41 3.71 -3.06 -0.25
C VAL A 41 2.98 -3.40 1.03
N VAL A 42 2.71 -4.68 1.27
CA VAL A 42 1.98 -5.15 2.45
C VAL A 42 2.92 -5.95 3.34
N HIS A 43 3.00 -5.56 4.61
CA HIS A 43 3.67 -6.34 5.65
C HIS A 43 2.63 -7.19 6.38
N ILE A 44 2.63 -8.50 6.10
CA ILE A 44 1.83 -9.50 6.80
C ILE A 44 2.59 -9.89 8.07
N ASP A 45 2.12 -9.43 9.22
CA ASP A 45 2.69 -9.82 10.50
C ASP A 45 2.00 -11.07 11.04
N MET A 46 2.73 -11.85 11.82
CA MET A 46 2.14 -12.82 12.73
C MET A 46 2.16 -12.22 14.15
N LEU A 47 1.03 -12.32 14.86
CA LEU A 47 0.93 -11.97 16.29
C LEU A 47 1.18 -10.49 16.65
N ASN A 48 0.81 -9.54 15.78
CA ASN A 48 1.02 -8.08 15.99
C ASN A 48 2.50 -7.66 16.15
N ALA A 49 3.42 -8.50 15.68
CA ALA A 49 4.85 -8.21 15.76
C ALA A 49 5.26 -7.20 14.68
N SER A 50 6.08 -6.24 15.09
CA SER A 50 6.67 -5.23 14.19
C SER A 50 8.07 -5.59 13.71
N TYR A 51 8.67 -6.65 14.27
CA TYR A 51 10.07 -7.04 14.04
C TYR A 51 10.24 -8.31 13.18
N PHE A 52 9.15 -9.00 12.85
CA PHE A 52 9.14 -10.12 11.92
C PHE A 52 7.78 -10.22 11.22
N GLY A 53 7.78 -10.79 10.02
CA GLY A 53 6.60 -10.95 9.19
C GLY A 53 6.99 -11.35 7.77
N HIS A 54 6.05 -11.21 6.85
CA HIS A 54 6.20 -11.52 5.44
C HIS A 54 5.79 -10.32 4.60
N TYR A 55 6.53 -10.03 3.53
CA TYR A 55 6.21 -8.92 2.63
C TYR A 55 5.64 -9.46 1.33
N ILE A 56 4.51 -8.90 0.90
CA ILE A 56 3.95 -9.12 -0.43
C ILE A 56 3.77 -7.78 -1.15
N TYR A 57 3.65 -7.84 -2.47
CA TYR A 57 3.49 -6.66 -3.32
C TYR A 57 2.22 -6.79 -4.16
N TYR A 58 1.49 -5.70 -4.31
CA TYR A 58 0.53 -5.53 -5.40
C TYR A 58 1.11 -4.53 -6.39
N ILE A 59 1.19 -4.88 -7.67
CA ILE A 59 1.74 -4.00 -8.72
C ILE A 59 0.76 -3.89 -9.89
N LYS A 60 0.69 -2.69 -10.46
CA LYS A 60 -0.07 -2.40 -11.67
C LYS A 60 0.84 -2.43 -12.89
N ASP A 61 0.43 -3.12 -13.94
CA ASP A 61 1.11 -3.08 -15.24
C ASP A 61 0.76 -1.81 -16.04
N PHE A 62 1.39 -1.65 -17.21
CA PHE A 62 1.12 -0.50 -18.09
C PHE A 62 -0.28 -0.50 -18.72
N GLN A 63 -1.01 -1.62 -18.64
CA GLN A 63 -2.39 -1.76 -19.14
C GLN A 63 -3.43 -1.51 -18.03
N GLY A 64 -2.98 -1.35 -16.78
CA GLY A 64 -3.85 -1.14 -15.63
C GLY A 64 -4.25 -2.41 -14.88
N ASN A 65 -3.75 -3.58 -15.28
CA ASN A 65 -4.01 -4.85 -14.61
C ASN A 65 -3.22 -4.95 -13.30
N TRP A 66 -3.84 -5.51 -12.27
CA TRP A 66 -3.20 -5.71 -10.97
C TRP A 66 -2.71 -7.14 -10.78
N TYR A 67 -1.58 -7.24 -10.08
CA TYR A 67 -0.95 -8.51 -9.75
C TYR A 67 -0.52 -8.52 -8.29
N MET A 68 -0.87 -9.58 -7.58
CA MET A 68 -0.27 -9.93 -6.30
C MET A 68 1.00 -10.73 -6.55
N ILE A 69 2.09 -10.33 -5.91
CA ILE A 69 3.40 -10.99 -5.96
C ILE A 69 3.76 -11.38 -4.53
N ASP A 70 3.83 -12.68 -4.29
CA ASP A 70 4.24 -13.32 -3.05
C ASP A 70 5.48 -14.18 -3.35
N ASP A 71 6.67 -13.65 -3.09
CA ASP A 71 7.96 -14.23 -3.46
C ASP A 71 8.02 -14.66 -4.94
N CYS A 72 7.94 -15.96 -5.21
CA CYS A 72 7.96 -16.54 -6.56
C CYS A 72 6.57 -16.78 -7.14
N GLN A 73 5.51 -16.56 -6.36
CA GLN A 73 4.12 -16.74 -6.75
C GLN A 73 3.53 -15.42 -7.24
N VAL A 74 2.95 -15.46 -8.43
CA VAL A 74 2.30 -14.29 -9.05
C VAL A 74 0.87 -14.67 -9.39
N ALA A 75 -0.08 -13.84 -8.98
CA ALA A 75 -1.51 -14.00 -9.26
C ALA A 75 -2.11 -12.69 -9.76
N ASN A 76 -3.04 -12.78 -10.71
CA ASN A 76 -3.86 -11.64 -11.10
C ASN A 76 -4.96 -11.40 -10.05
N VAL A 77 -5.23 -10.14 -9.74
CA VAL A 77 -6.20 -9.73 -8.72
C VAL A 77 -6.96 -8.48 -9.18
N GLU A 78 -8.10 -8.21 -8.54
CA GLU A 78 -8.84 -6.96 -8.76
C GLU A 78 -8.43 -5.89 -7.74
N LEU A 79 -8.70 -4.61 -8.04
CA LEU A 79 -8.36 -3.51 -7.14
C LEU A 79 -9.11 -3.60 -5.80
N GLU A 80 -10.32 -4.16 -5.82
CA GLU A 80 -11.13 -4.41 -4.63
C GLU A 80 -10.43 -5.36 -3.64
N ASP A 81 -9.62 -6.31 -4.13
CA ASP A 81 -8.88 -7.25 -3.30
C ASP A 81 -7.70 -6.59 -2.57
N ILE A 82 -7.21 -5.47 -3.09
CA ILE A 82 -6.08 -4.71 -2.52
C ILE A 82 -6.55 -3.81 -1.36
N ASN A 83 -7.82 -3.37 -1.38
CA ASN A 83 -8.39 -2.41 -0.43
C ASN A 83 -9.06 -3.04 0.80
N GLN A 84 -8.75 -4.30 1.11
CA GLN A 84 -9.33 -5.02 2.26
C GLN A 84 -8.76 -4.54 3.59
#